data_AF-A0A2D7ZLK5-F1
#
_entry.id   AF-A0A2D7ZLK5-F1
#
_cell.length_a   1.000
_cell.length_b   1.000
_cell.length_c   1.000
_cell.angle_alpha   90.00
_cell.angle_beta   90.00
_cell.angle_gamma   90.00
#
_symmetry.space_group_name_H-M   'P 1'
#
loop_
_entity.id
_entity.type
_entity.pdbx_description
1 polymer ?
#
loop_
_entity_poly.entity_id
_entity_poly.type
_entity_poly.pdbx_seq_one_letter_code
_entity_poly.pdbx_strand_id
1 'polypeptide(L)'
;MAPGKDVRLSSDREGLKADFLRRHGLADAQRIPLAGDASTRRYERLSRPGQASLIFMDQPPVETAPCPPDASPDDRRLAGYNAMARLAAGRVDAFVATAGWLRSQGLSAPEIIAHEAGEGLAVLEDLGDDLYARLIETGTDEAPLYEAAVEVLARLHEATPPPVLEAQGAAWPFLTYDDLALRTGGDMFLEWWPKFSGIAPFSPDAETEWEALWAPIRAR
;
A
#
# COMPACT_ATOMS: atom_id res chain seq x y z
N MET A 1 -19.81 -10.60 31.88
CA MET A 1 -19.29 -10.15 30.58
C MET A 1 -17.80 -10.43 30.55
N ALA A 2 -17.37 -11.39 29.73
CA ALA A 2 -15.93 -11.59 29.50
C ALA A 2 -15.41 -10.36 28.74
N PRO A 3 -14.25 -9.80 29.10
CA PRO A 3 -13.66 -8.72 28.33
C PRO A 3 -13.38 -9.24 26.91
N GLY A 4 -13.84 -8.50 25.90
CA GLY A 4 -13.62 -8.82 24.49
C GLY A 4 -12.12 -8.95 24.21
N LYS A 5 -11.77 -9.87 23.30
CA LYS A 5 -10.38 -10.16 22.90
C LYS A 5 -9.61 -8.94 22.36
N ASP A 6 -10.30 -7.84 22.06
CA ASP A 6 -9.73 -6.68 21.34
C ASP A 6 -9.11 -5.60 22.24
N VAL A 7 -9.48 -5.50 23.53
CA VAL A 7 -9.00 -4.40 24.40
C VAL A 7 -7.52 -4.56 24.78
N ARG A 8 -7.01 -5.80 24.86
CA ARG A 8 -5.60 -6.06 25.18
C ARG A 8 -4.66 -5.80 24.00
N LEU A 9 -5.08 -6.16 22.79
CA LEU A 9 -4.32 -5.90 21.55
C LEU A 9 -4.10 -4.41 21.30
N SER A 10 -5.07 -3.56 21.66
CA SER A 10 -4.94 -2.10 21.50
C SER A 10 -3.93 -1.49 22.47
N SER A 11 -3.83 -1.97 23.71
CA SER A 11 -2.88 -1.43 24.70
C SER A 11 -1.45 -1.84 24.40
N ASP A 12 -1.24 -3.09 23.98
CA ASP A 12 0.10 -3.58 23.63
C ASP A 12 0.61 -2.90 22.36
N ARG A 13 -0.26 -2.67 21.36
CA ARG A 13 0.11 -1.96 20.14
C ARG A 13 0.49 -0.51 20.40
N GLU A 14 -0.26 0.20 21.23
CA GLU A 14 0.10 1.57 21.62
C GLU A 14 1.41 1.62 22.42
N GLY A 15 1.69 0.62 23.25
CA GLY A 15 3.00 0.46 23.91
C GLY A 15 4.15 0.35 22.91
N LEU A 16 4.03 -0.55 21.92
CA LEU A 16 5.02 -0.71 20.84
C LEU A 16 5.25 0.60 20.08
N LYS A 17 4.16 1.30 19.72
CA LYS A 17 4.23 2.59 19.03
C LYS A 17 4.96 3.65 19.84
N ALA A 18 4.62 3.77 21.13
CA ALA A 18 5.27 4.73 22.03
C ALA A 18 6.76 4.41 22.23
N ASP A 19 7.11 3.12 22.34
CA ASP A 19 8.50 2.67 22.48
C ASP A 19 9.32 2.94 21.22
N PHE A 20 8.77 2.65 20.04
CA PHE A 20 9.38 2.99 18.75
C PHE A 20 9.63 4.50 18.64
N LEU A 21 8.61 5.33 18.84
CA LEU A 21 8.76 6.80 18.77
C LEU A 21 9.79 7.31 19.77
N ARG A 22 9.84 6.76 21.00
CA ARG A 22 10.85 7.12 22.00
C ARG A 22 12.27 6.76 21.57
N ARG A 23 12.49 5.55 21.02
CA ARG A 23 13.81 5.11 20.51
C ARG A 23 14.33 6.03 19.42
N HIS A 24 13.43 6.63 18.63
CA HIS A 24 13.77 7.56 17.56
C HIS A 24 13.67 9.05 17.95
N GLY A 25 13.59 9.38 19.24
CA GLY A 25 13.62 10.76 19.72
C GLY A 25 12.36 11.57 19.40
N LEU A 26 11.22 10.89 19.29
CA LEU A 26 9.90 11.44 18.94
C LEU A 26 8.86 11.21 20.04
N ALA A 27 9.28 10.94 21.28
CA ALA A 27 8.37 10.67 22.41
C ALA A 27 7.50 11.88 22.78
N ASP A 28 7.98 13.09 22.53
CA ASP A 28 7.30 14.35 22.81
C ASP A 28 6.43 14.85 21.64
N ALA A 29 6.45 14.16 20.51
CA ALA A 29 5.65 14.52 19.35
C ALA A 29 4.15 14.34 19.64
N GLN A 30 3.37 15.37 19.35
CA GLN A 30 1.92 15.24 19.34
C GLN A 30 1.51 14.37 18.14
N ARG A 31 0.71 13.34 18.40
CA ARG A 31 0.17 12.43 17.38
C ARG A 31 -1.25 12.85 17.01
N ILE A 32 -1.48 13.13 15.73
CA ILE A 32 -2.77 13.56 15.19
C ILE A 32 -3.20 12.53 14.14
N PRO A 33 -4.23 11.70 14.41
CA PRO A 33 -4.70 10.72 13.43
C PRO A 33 -5.13 11.37 12.12
N LEU A 34 -4.70 10.78 11.00
CA LEU A 34 -5.19 11.14 9.68
C LEU A 34 -6.41 10.30 9.32
N ALA A 35 -7.24 10.80 8.39
CA ALA A 35 -8.40 10.07 7.90
C ALA A 35 -7.95 8.72 7.32
N GLY A 36 -8.59 7.64 7.79
CA GLY A 36 -8.32 6.30 7.29
C GLY A 36 -8.82 6.10 5.87
N ASP A 37 -8.19 5.16 5.17
CA ASP A 37 -8.67 4.60 3.92
C ASP A 37 -9.19 3.15 4.15
N ALA A 38 -9.51 2.45 3.07
CA ALA A 38 -9.91 1.04 3.10
C ALA A 38 -8.75 0.07 3.46
N SER A 39 -7.58 0.57 3.87
CA SER A 39 -6.45 -0.23 4.33
C SER A 39 -6.57 -0.60 5.81
N THR A 40 -5.80 -1.62 6.19
CA THR A 40 -5.49 -1.93 7.60
C THR A 40 -4.45 -0.97 8.18
N ARG A 41 -3.63 -0.34 7.32
CA ARG A 41 -2.66 0.67 7.70
C ARG A 41 -3.35 1.92 8.25
N ARG A 42 -2.67 2.60 9.16
CA ARG A 42 -3.08 3.87 9.73
C ARG A 42 -1.92 4.85 9.69
N TYR A 43 -2.26 6.12 9.59
CA TYR A 43 -1.30 7.22 9.65
C TYR A 43 -1.68 8.20 10.74
N GLU A 44 -0.66 8.72 11.42
CA GLU A 44 -0.76 9.80 12.38
C GLU A 44 0.27 10.86 12.01
N ARG A 45 -0.15 12.12 11.88
CA ARG A 45 0.80 13.23 11.75
C ARG A 45 1.46 13.46 13.10
N LEU A 46 2.78 13.50 13.10
CA LEU A 46 3.61 13.87 14.22
C LEU A 46 3.93 15.36 14.14
N SER A 47 3.60 16.11 15.18
CA SER A 47 3.89 17.55 15.29
C SER A 47 4.81 17.81 16.48
N ARG A 48 5.85 18.62 16.25
CA ARG A 48 6.73 19.16 17.30
C ARG A 48 6.90 20.66 17.10
N PRO A 49 6.83 21.48 18.16
CA PRO A 49 6.96 22.93 18.04
C PRO A 49 8.24 23.35 17.31
N GLY A 50 8.11 24.19 16.30
CA GLY A 50 9.24 24.73 15.53
C GLY A 50 9.94 23.73 14.61
N GLN A 51 9.38 22.55 14.39
CA GLN A 51 9.92 21.54 13.47
C GLN A 51 8.90 21.20 12.39
N ALA A 52 9.39 20.70 11.24
CA ALA A 52 8.51 20.13 10.22
C ALA A 52 7.74 18.93 10.78
N SER A 53 6.51 18.75 10.32
CA SER A 53 5.74 17.56 10.65
C SER A 53 6.31 16.32 9.97
N LEU A 54 6.01 15.17 10.55
CA LEU A 54 6.34 13.85 10.01
C LEU A 54 5.06 13.00 9.96
N ILE A 55 5.08 11.92 9.19
CA ILE A 55 3.99 10.94 9.15
C ILE A 55 4.43 9.67 9.85
N PHE A 56 3.70 9.26 10.88
CA PHE A 56 3.85 7.98 11.53
C PHE A 56 2.91 6.96 10.90
N MET A 57 3.48 5.93 10.28
CA MET A 57 2.78 4.77 9.74
C MET A 57 2.70 3.66 10.77
N ASP A 58 1.49 3.14 10.95
CA ASP A 58 1.18 1.95 11.75
C ASP A 58 0.48 0.91 10.85
N GLN A 59 1.19 -0.17 10.52
CA GLN A 59 0.68 -1.29 9.74
C GLN A 59 0.67 -2.54 10.62
N PRO A 60 -0.44 -2.81 11.33
CA PRO A 60 -0.52 -3.98 12.19
C PRO A 60 -0.46 -5.29 11.37
N PRO A 61 0.09 -6.38 11.92
CA PRO A 61 0.25 -7.66 11.23
C PRO A 61 -1.06 -8.48 11.23
N VAL A 62 -2.14 -7.88 10.73
CA VAL A 62 -3.49 -8.48 10.70
C VAL A 62 -3.89 -9.00 9.32
N GLU A 63 -3.09 -8.70 8.30
CA GLU A 63 -3.33 -9.17 6.94
C GLU A 63 -2.78 -10.59 6.70
N THR A 64 -3.35 -11.30 5.72
CA THR A 64 -2.75 -12.54 5.21
C THR A 64 -1.35 -12.32 4.65
N ALA A 65 -0.52 -13.36 4.67
CA ALA A 65 0.88 -13.29 4.27
C ALA A 65 1.06 -12.76 2.83
N PRO A 66 2.18 -12.07 2.54
CA PRO A 66 2.54 -11.68 1.18
C PRO A 66 2.81 -12.91 0.29
N CYS A 67 2.84 -12.70 -1.02
CA CYS A 67 3.22 -13.73 -1.99
C CYS A 67 4.68 -14.14 -1.78
N PRO A 68 4.98 -15.43 -1.54
CA PRO A 68 6.35 -15.92 -1.59
C PRO A 68 6.91 -15.76 -3.02
N PRO A 69 8.21 -15.45 -3.21
CA PRO A 69 8.76 -15.15 -4.54
C PRO A 69 8.65 -16.30 -5.54
N ASP A 70 8.82 -17.53 -5.07
CA ASP A 70 8.84 -18.73 -5.91
C ASP A 70 7.51 -19.53 -5.82
N ALA A 71 6.44 -18.90 -5.32
CA ALA A 71 5.17 -19.59 -5.13
C ALA A 71 4.48 -19.88 -6.47
N SER A 72 4.03 -21.13 -6.64
CA SER A 72 3.17 -21.49 -7.77
C SER A 72 1.79 -20.80 -7.65
N PRO A 73 1.02 -20.72 -8.75
CA PRO A 73 -0.37 -20.26 -8.69
C PRO A 73 -1.24 -21.00 -7.65
N ASP A 74 -1.00 -22.30 -7.47
CA ASP A 74 -1.74 -23.11 -6.47
C ASP A 74 -1.31 -22.77 -5.04
N ASP A 75 -0.02 -22.58 -4.79
CA ASP A 75 0.48 -22.13 -3.48
C ASP A 75 -0.10 -20.76 -3.11
N ARG A 76 -0.19 -19.84 -4.08
CA ARG A 76 -0.78 -18.51 -3.88
C ARG A 76 -2.27 -18.59 -3.52
N ARG A 77 -3.05 -19.44 -4.20
CA ARG A 77 -4.46 -19.67 -3.87
C ARG A 77 -4.64 -20.20 -2.44
N LEU A 78 -3.76 -21.11 -2.01
CA LEU A 78 -3.77 -21.65 -0.64
C LEU A 78 -3.36 -20.60 0.41
N ALA A 79 -2.42 -19.71 0.08
CA ALA A 79 -1.96 -18.64 0.97
C ALA A 79 -2.98 -17.49 1.15
N GLY A 80 -3.90 -17.34 0.20
CA GLY A 80 -5.04 -16.42 0.28
C GLY A 80 -4.92 -15.18 -0.59
N TYR A 81 -5.85 -14.24 -0.41
CA TYR A 81 -6.08 -13.12 -1.33
C TYR A 81 -4.84 -12.26 -1.59
N ASN A 82 -4.06 -11.92 -0.55
CA ASN A 82 -2.87 -11.10 -0.74
C ASN A 82 -1.85 -11.78 -1.64
N ALA A 83 -1.59 -13.08 -1.44
CA ALA A 83 -0.68 -13.82 -2.32
C ALA A 83 -1.19 -13.87 -3.77
N MET A 84 -2.49 -13.76 -4.02
CA MET A 84 -3.03 -13.71 -5.38
C MET A 84 -2.91 -12.32 -6.01
N ALA A 85 -3.35 -11.24 -5.34
CA ALA A 85 -3.51 -9.91 -5.96
C ALA A 85 -2.83 -8.74 -5.23
N ARG A 86 -2.54 -8.84 -3.93
CA ARG A 86 -1.80 -7.81 -3.18
C ARG A 86 -0.47 -8.39 -2.74
N LEU A 87 0.43 -8.61 -3.70
CA LEU A 87 1.62 -9.46 -3.53
C LEU A 87 2.52 -9.08 -2.34
N ALA A 88 2.56 -7.80 -1.97
CA ALA A 88 3.30 -7.30 -0.81
C ALA A 88 2.49 -7.25 0.51
N ALA A 89 1.20 -7.55 0.48
CA ALA A 89 0.28 -7.36 1.61
C ALA A 89 0.43 -5.97 2.23
N GLY A 90 0.62 -5.90 3.56
CA GLY A 90 1.00 -4.71 4.32
C GLY A 90 2.47 -4.74 4.77
N ARG A 91 3.41 -5.16 3.94
CA ARG A 91 4.83 -5.24 4.33
C ARG A 91 5.50 -3.87 4.33
N VAL A 92 5.97 -3.42 5.50
CA VAL A 92 6.64 -2.12 5.65
C VAL A 92 8.02 -2.11 5.00
N ASP A 93 8.75 -3.23 5.00
CA ASP A 93 10.01 -3.37 4.27
C ASP A 93 9.82 -3.26 2.75
N ALA A 94 8.70 -3.75 2.21
CA ALA A 94 8.34 -3.50 0.81
C ALA A 94 8.12 -2.01 0.52
N PHE A 95 7.45 -1.30 1.44
CA PHE A 95 7.25 0.15 1.34
C PHE A 95 8.59 0.90 1.38
N VAL A 96 9.46 0.61 2.35
CA VAL A 96 10.78 1.24 2.51
C VAL A 96 11.65 1.03 1.28
N ALA A 97 11.75 -0.22 0.80
CA ALA A 97 12.54 -0.56 -0.39
C ALA A 97 12.01 0.15 -1.65
N THR A 98 10.69 0.19 -1.83
CA THR A 98 10.05 0.88 -2.97
C THR A 98 10.24 2.39 -2.91
N ALA A 99 10.04 3.01 -1.74
CA ALA A 99 10.25 4.44 -1.56
C ALA A 99 11.71 4.83 -1.84
N GLY A 100 12.67 4.06 -1.32
CA GLY A 100 14.09 4.28 -1.60
C GLY A 100 14.44 4.17 -3.08
N TRP A 101 13.90 3.16 -3.77
CA TRP A 101 14.11 3.03 -5.22
C TRP A 101 13.48 4.20 -6.00
N LEU A 102 12.23 4.58 -5.74
CA LEU A 102 11.59 5.73 -6.39
C LEU A 102 12.38 7.03 -6.18
N ARG A 103 12.87 7.28 -4.96
CA ARG A 103 13.74 8.44 -4.66
C ARG A 103 15.06 8.38 -5.43
N SER A 104 15.65 7.19 -5.58
CA SER A 104 16.87 7.03 -6.40
C SER A 104 16.64 7.34 -7.89
N GLN A 105 15.40 7.26 -8.36
CA GLN A 105 15.02 7.71 -9.71
C GLN A 105 14.76 9.23 -9.79
N GLY A 106 14.90 9.96 -8.68
CA GLY A 106 14.62 11.40 -8.58
C GLY A 106 13.14 11.73 -8.39
N LEU A 107 12.31 10.77 -8.00
CA LEU A 107 10.89 10.97 -7.72
C LEU A 107 10.64 11.28 -6.24
N SER A 108 9.59 12.06 -5.96
CA SER A 108 9.23 12.51 -4.61
C SER A 108 8.43 11.49 -3.80
N ALA A 109 8.88 10.23 -3.73
CA ALA A 109 8.41 9.31 -2.69
C ALA A 109 8.93 9.77 -1.31
N PRO A 110 8.18 9.53 -0.21
CA PRO A 110 8.54 10.09 1.09
C PRO A 110 9.89 9.56 1.57
N GLU A 111 10.71 10.43 2.16
CA GLU A 111 11.88 9.99 2.90
C GLU A 111 11.46 9.10 4.07
N ILE A 112 12.17 7.99 4.27
CA ILE A 112 12.02 7.15 5.45
C ILE A 112 13.00 7.66 6.50
N ILE A 113 12.45 8.21 7.60
CA ILE A 113 13.23 8.79 8.70
C ILE A 113 13.64 7.70 9.70
N ALA A 114 12.73 6.76 9.96
CA ALA A 114 12.97 5.59 10.81
C ALA A 114 11.96 4.49 10.43
N HIS A 115 12.33 3.23 10.60
CA HIS A 115 11.40 2.12 10.45
C HIS A 115 11.79 0.95 11.33
N GLU A 116 10.79 0.17 11.74
CA GLU A 116 10.92 -1.17 12.29
C GLU A 116 9.93 -2.06 11.55
N ALA A 117 10.33 -2.52 10.37
CA ALA A 117 9.44 -3.24 9.46
C ALA A 117 8.84 -4.51 10.07
N GLY A 118 9.59 -5.22 10.93
CA GLY A 118 9.10 -6.40 11.64
C GLY A 118 7.97 -6.10 12.63
N GLU A 119 7.90 -4.87 13.14
CA GLU A 119 6.79 -4.38 13.97
C GLU A 119 5.74 -3.65 13.14
N GLY A 120 5.95 -3.47 11.83
CA GLY A 120 5.04 -2.74 10.96
C GLY A 120 4.93 -1.25 11.29
N LEU A 121 6.04 -0.63 11.69
CA LEU A 121 6.09 0.79 12.09
C LEU A 121 7.11 1.56 11.24
N ALA A 122 6.76 2.79 10.84
CA ALA A 122 7.71 3.69 10.18
C ALA A 122 7.38 5.17 10.42
N VAL A 123 8.40 6.02 10.47
CA VAL A 123 8.27 7.48 10.43
C VAL A 123 8.79 7.98 9.09
N LEU A 124 8.00 8.80 8.43
CA LEU A 124 8.19 9.27 7.07
C LEU A 124 8.18 10.80 7.01
N GLU A 125 8.77 11.34 5.96
CA GLU A 125 8.52 12.71 5.51
C GLU A 125 7.01 12.97 5.34
N ASP A 126 6.57 14.16 5.74
CA ASP A 126 5.22 14.67 5.49
C ASP A 126 5.22 15.50 4.20
N LEU A 127 4.61 14.94 3.14
CA LEU A 127 4.53 15.58 1.82
C LEU A 127 3.44 16.67 1.74
N GLY A 128 2.76 16.96 2.86
CA GLY A 128 1.72 17.99 2.94
C GLY A 128 0.32 17.49 2.60
N ASP A 129 -0.61 18.44 2.48
CA ASP A 129 -2.05 18.20 2.35
C ASP A 129 -2.64 18.62 0.99
N ASP A 130 -1.80 19.12 0.08
CA ASP A 130 -2.19 19.65 -1.24
C ASP A 130 -2.47 18.51 -2.24
N LEU A 131 -3.43 17.66 -1.91
CA LEU A 131 -3.89 16.58 -2.78
C LEU A 131 -4.45 17.17 -4.07
N TYR A 132 -4.04 16.64 -5.23
CA TYR A 132 -4.54 17.10 -6.53
C TYR A 132 -6.06 17.17 -6.59
N ALA A 133 -6.76 16.14 -6.09
CA ALA A 133 -8.21 16.12 -6.02
C ALA A 133 -8.79 17.33 -5.26
N ARG A 134 -8.18 17.73 -4.14
CA ARG A 134 -8.62 18.89 -3.34
C ARG A 134 -8.30 20.20 -4.03
N LEU A 135 -7.10 20.34 -4.60
CA LEU A 135 -6.72 21.52 -5.35
C LEU A 135 -7.70 21.77 -6.52
N ILE A 136 -8.01 20.72 -7.29
CA ILE A 136 -8.96 20.77 -8.41
C ILE A 136 -10.37 21.13 -7.92
N GLU A 137 -10.86 20.49 -6.86
CA GLU A 137 -12.15 20.84 -6.24
C GLU A 137 -12.22 22.33 -5.84
N THR A 138 -11.11 22.93 -5.42
CA THR A 138 -11.02 24.34 -5.03
C THR A 138 -10.71 25.31 -6.18
N GLY A 139 -10.57 24.80 -7.41
CA GLY A 139 -10.44 25.61 -8.63
C GLY A 139 -9.01 25.75 -9.19
N THR A 140 -8.05 24.95 -8.71
CA THR A 140 -6.76 24.81 -9.42
C THR A 140 -6.99 24.15 -10.78
N ASP A 141 -6.30 24.63 -11.82
CA ASP A 141 -6.36 24.02 -13.15
C ASP A 141 -5.86 22.56 -13.10
N GLU A 142 -6.68 21.64 -13.60
CA GLU A 142 -6.42 20.21 -13.60
C GLU A 142 -5.29 19.83 -14.55
N ALA A 143 -5.21 20.50 -15.71
CA ALA A 143 -4.28 20.14 -16.77
C ALA A 143 -2.80 20.11 -16.33
N PRO A 144 -2.24 21.17 -15.70
CA PRO A 144 -0.83 21.15 -15.28
C PRO A 144 -0.54 20.12 -14.18
N LEU A 145 -1.53 19.79 -13.33
CA LEU A 145 -1.37 18.77 -12.30
C LEU A 145 -1.24 17.38 -12.94
N TYR A 146 -2.16 17.03 -13.84
CA TYR A 146 -2.10 15.75 -14.53
C TYR A 146 -0.92 15.65 -15.49
N GLU A 147 -0.49 16.76 -16.11
CA GLU A 147 0.73 16.78 -16.92
C GLU A 147 1.96 16.37 -16.09
N ALA A 148 2.14 16.96 -14.89
CA ALA A 148 3.22 16.57 -13.98
C ALA A 148 3.11 15.10 -13.53
N ALA A 149 1.90 14.58 -13.29
CA ALA A 149 1.72 13.16 -12.96
C ALA A 149 2.09 12.24 -14.13
N VAL A 150 1.76 12.62 -15.37
CA VAL A 150 2.13 11.87 -16.58
C VAL A 150 3.64 11.90 -16.80
N GLU A 151 4.31 13.02 -16.54
CA GLU A 151 5.77 13.11 -16.58
C GLU A 151 6.43 12.14 -15.59
N VAL A 152 5.88 12.02 -14.38
CA VAL A 152 6.33 11.02 -13.39
C VAL A 152 6.19 9.60 -13.93
N LEU A 153 5.05 9.26 -14.55
CA LEU A 153 4.83 7.95 -15.15
C LEU A 153 5.79 7.67 -16.32
N ALA A 154 6.02 8.67 -17.18
CA ALA A 154 6.96 8.56 -18.29
C ALA A 154 8.38 8.25 -17.77
N ARG A 155 8.85 9.01 -16.77
CA ARG A 155 10.15 8.78 -16.12
C ARG A 155 10.24 7.42 -15.44
N LEU A 156 9.15 6.97 -14.81
CA LEU A 156 9.10 5.65 -14.20
C LEU A 156 9.21 4.52 -15.24
N HIS A 157 8.61 4.69 -16.42
CA HIS A 157 8.69 3.73 -17.53
C HIS A 157 10.06 3.68 -18.22
N GLU A 158 10.89 4.71 -18.07
CA GLU A 158 12.28 4.71 -18.57
C GLU A 158 13.22 3.88 -17.68
N ALA A 159 12.83 3.61 -16.43
CA ALA A 159 13.63 2.87 -15.47
C ALA A 159 13.23 1.39 -15.43
N THR A 160 14.23 0.49 -15.43
CA THR A 160 14.00 -0.93 -15.13
C THR A 160 14.35 -1.19 -13.67
N PRO A 161 13.37 -1.56 -12.81
CA PRO A 161 13.67 -1.90 -11.43
C PRO A 161 14.52 -3.17 -11.35
N PRO A 162 15.45 -3.28 -10.38
CA PRO A 162 16.14 -4.52 -10.12
C PRO A 162 15.15 -5.58 -9.58
N PRO A 163 15.47 -6.88 -9.70
CA PRO A 163 14.61 -7.96 -9.20
C PRO A 163 14.42 -7.95 -7.68
N VAL A 164 15.33 -7.29 -6.94
CA VAL A 164 15.20 -7.02 -5.52
C VAL A 164 15.45 -5.54 -5.31
N LEU A 165 14.48 -4.85 -4.70
CA LEU A 165 14.61 -3.48 -4.27
C LEU A 165 15.27 -3.44 -2.90
N GLU A 166 16.23 -2.54 -2.70
CA GLU A 166 16.94 -2.41 -1.43
C GLU A 166 17.03 -0.94 -1.02
N ALA A 167 16.69 -0.65 0.23
CA ALA A 167 16.87 0.67 0.82
C ALA A 167 16.90 0.59 2.34
N GLN A 168 17.84 1.31 2.97
CA GLN A 168 17.92 1.44 4.44
C GLN A 168 17.84 0.11 5.20
N GLY A 169 18.52 -0.92 4.69
CA GLY A 169 18.54 -2.27 5.27
C GLY A 169 17.29 -3.10 5.02
N ALA A 170 16.24 -2.55 4.41
CA ALA A 170 15.11 -3.30 3.88
C ALA A 170 15.44 -3.84 2.49
N ALA A 171 14.98 -5.05 2.19
CA ALA A 171 15.07 -5.68 0.88
C ALA A 171 13.72 -6.30 0.54
N TRP A 172 13.26 -6.12 -0.69
CA TRP A 172 11.99 -6.67 -1.15
C TRP A 172 12.07 -7.23 -2.57
N PRO A 173 11.67 -8.49 -2.81
CA PRO A 173 11.62 -9.06 -4.15
C PRO A 173 10.55 -8.34 -4.98
N PHE A 174 10.96 -7.76 -6.09
CA PHE A 174 10.07 -7.05 -7.01
C PHE A 174 9.36 -8.05 -7.91
N LEU A 175 8.20 -8.53 -7.44
CA LEU A 175 7.42 -9.55 -8.14
C LEU A 175 6.67 -8.95 -9.33
N THR A 176 6.64 -9.70 -10.43
CA THR A 176 5.79 -9.38 -11.57
C THR A 176 4.32 -9.48 -11.19
N TYR A 177 3.54 -8.47 -11.56
CA TYR A 177 2.09 -8.51 -11.44
C TYR A 177 1.50 -9.34 -12.58
N ASP A 178 1.52 -10.65 -12.40
CA ASP A 178 1.28 -11.66 -13.43
C ASP A 178 -0.21 -11.94 -13.73
N ASP A 179 -0.48 -12.90 -14.63
CA ASP A 179 -1.84 -13.26 -15.05
C ASP A 179 -2.76 -13.59 -13.88
N LEU A 180 -2.27 -14.33 -12.87
CA LEU A 180 -3.07 -14.65 -11.69
C LEU A 180 -3.45 -13.37 -10.92
N ALA A 181 -2.52 -12.43 -10.74
CA ALA A 181 -2.80 -11.18 -10.04
C ALA A 181 -3.76 -10.28 -10.82
N LEU A 182 -3.53 -10.12 -12.13
CA LEU A 182 -4.39 -9.35 -13.03
C LEU A 182 -5.80 -9.94 -13.10
N ARG A 183 -5.92 -11.26 -13.25
CA ARG A 183 -7.20 -11.96 -13.27
C ARG A 183 -7.95 -11.83 -11.95
N THR A 184 -7.28 -12.04 -10.82
CA THR A 184 -7.92 -11.92 -9.50
C THR A 184 -8.52 -10.53 -9.28
N GLY A 185 -7.83 -9.47 -9.75
CA GLY A 185 -8.38 -8.11 -9.74
C GLY A 185 -9.55 -7.92 -10.71
N GLY A 186 -9.44 -8.43 -11.94
CA GLY A 186 -10.49 -8.32 -12.95
C GLY A 186 -11.79 -9.05 -12.58
N ASP A 187 -11.66 -10.25 -12.01
CA ASP A 187 -12.79 -11.10 -11.62
C ASP A 187 -13.63 -10.48 -10.48
N MET A 188 -13.09 -9.50 -9.73
CA MET A 188 -13.88 -8.72 -8.78
C MET A 188 -15.06 -8.02 -9.45
N PHE A 189 -14.95 -7.61 -10.72
CA PHE A 189 -16.08 -7.01 -11.43
C PHE A 189 -17.22 -8.02 -11.57
N LEU A 190 -16.91 -9.25 -11.99
CA LEU A 190 -17.90 -10.32 -12.14
C LEU A 190 -18.58 -10.65 -10.80
N GLU A 191 -17.82 -10.60 -9.71
CA GLU A 191 -18.34 -10.92 -8.38
C GLU A 191 -19.19 -9.79 -7.77
N TRP A 192 -18.74 -8.53 -7.88
CA TRP A 192 -19.30 -7.41 -7.13
C TRP A 192 -20.29 -6.58 -7.92
N TRP A 193 -20.14 -6.47 -9.24
CA TRP A 193 -21.05 -5.66 -10.05
C TRP A 193 -22.50 -6.15 -9.96
N PRO A 194 -22.82 -7.46 -10.01
CA PRO A 194 -24.19 -7.92 -9.85
C PRO A 194 -24.81 -7.53 -8.50
N LYS A 195 -24.03 -7.69 -7.43
CA LYS A 195 -24.45 -7.34 -6.06
C LYS A 195 -24.72 -5.84 -5.92
N PHE A 196 -23.86 -5.01 -6.50
CA PHE A 196 -23.97 -3.55 -6.46
C PHE A 196 -25.17 -3.04 -7.30
N SER A 197 -25.33 -3.58 -8.51
CA SER A 197 -26.37 -3.13 -9.46
C SER A 197 -27.73 -3.82 -9.27
N GLY A 198 -27.81 -4.81 -8.38
CA GLY A 198 -29.06 -5.52 -8.07
C GLY A 198 -29.51 -6.50 -9.16
N ILE A 199 -28.60 -6.96 -10.02
CA ILE A 199 -28.88 -7.99 -11.04
C ILE A 199 -28.49 -9.38 -10.53
N ALA A 200 -28.97 -10.41 -11.22
CA ALA A 200 -28.54 -11.79 -10.98
C ALA A 200 -27.04 -11.97 -11.26
N PRO A 201 -26.35 -12.91 -10.59
CA PRO A 201 -24.98 -13.28 -10.93
C PRO A 201 -24.84 -13.62 -12.41
N PHE A 202 -23.67 -13.34 -12.98
CA PHE A 202 -23.37 -13.70 -14.37
C PHE A 202 -23.43 -15.22 -14.56
N SER A 203 -23.80 -15.66 -15.76
CA SER A 203 -23.82 -17.09 -16.09
C SER A 203 -22.41 -17.62 -16.33
N PRO A 204 -22.17 -18.94 -16.19
CA PRO A 204 -20.88 -19.55 -16.52
C PRO A 204 -20.42 -19.27 -17.97
N ASP A 205 -21.36 -19.15 -18.91
CA ASP A 205 -21.06 -18.79 -20.30
C ASP A 205 -20.52 -17.35 -20.41
N ALA A 206 -21.12 -16.40 -19.67
CA ALA A 206 -20.65 -15.02 -19.63
C ALA A 206 -19.29 -14.89 -18.95
N GLU A 207 -19.03 -15.66 -17.88
CA GLU A 207 -17.71 -15.74 -17.24
C GLU A 207 -16.65 -16.32 -18.19
N THR A 208 -17.02 -17.32 -18.99
CA THR A 208 -16.14 -17.91 -20.01
C THR A 208 -15.84 -16.92 -21.13
N GLU A 209 -16.84 -16.18 -21.60
CA GLU A 209 -16.67 -15.12 -22.61
C GLU A 209 -15.78 -13.98 -22.09
N TRP A 210 -15.99 -13.55 -20.85
CA TRP A 210 -15.12 -12.58 -20.17
C TRP A 210 -13.66 -13.05 -20.19
N GLU A 211 -13.39 -14.28 -19.75
CA GLU A 211 -12.02 -14.80 -19.74
C GLU A 211 -11.41 -14.88 -21.14
N ALA A 212 -12.20 -15.28 -22.14
CA ALA A 212 -11.74 -15.32 -23.53
C ALA A 212 -11.35 -13.94 -24.09
N LEU A 213 -12.03 -12.87 -23.65
CA LEU A 213 -11.73 -11.49 -24.02
C LEU A 213 -10.46 -10.96 -23.32
N TRP A 214 -10.29 -11.28 -22.03
CA TRP A 214 -9.23 -10.68 -21.21
C TRP A 214 -7.91 -11.46 -21.21
N ALA A 215 -7.94 -12.79 -21.34
CA ALA A 215 -6.70 -13.60 -21.31
C ALA A 215 -5.64 -13.16 -22.35
N PRO A 216 -6.00 -12.84 -23.61
CA PRO A 216 -5.02 -12.35 -24.60
C PRO A 216 -4.43 -10.98 -24.27
N ILE A 217 -5.10 -10.17 -23.45
CA ILE A 217 -4.63 -8.85 -23.01
C ILE A 217 -3.65 -9.02 -21.86
N ARG A 218 -3.98 -9.88 -20.88
CA ARG A 218 -3.11 -10.16 -19.71
C ARG A 218 -1.83 -10.91 -20.06
N ALA A 219 -1.79 -11.59 -21.20
CA ALA A 219 -0.62 -12.30 -21.69
C ALA A 219 0.41 -11.41 -22.42
N ARG A 220 0.14 -10.11 -22.58
CA ARG A 220 1.05 -9.14 -23.22
C ARG A 220 1.95 -8.48 -22.19
#